data_AF-A0A369S0R5-F1
#
_entry.id   AF-A0A369S0R5-F1
#
_cell.length_a   1.000
_cell.length_b   1.000
_cell.length_c   1.000
_cell.angle_alpha   90.00
_cell.angle_beta   90.00
_cell.angle_gamma   90.00
#
_symmetry.space_group_name_H-M   'P 1'
#
loop_
_entity.id
_entity.type
_entity.pdbx_description
1 polymer ?
#
loop_
_entity_poly.entity_id
_entity_poly.type
_entity_poly.pdbx_seq_one_letter_code
_entity_poly.pdbx_strand_id
1 'polypeptide(L)'
;MEMSKILVGNFAPDLLRLMYDLGVASHINLPKDGNVEEFQAIWDRMRNYKPQPAVLLASLVNSVSSAEALARTGSYRTWNDF
;
A
#
# COMPACT_ATOMS: atom_id res chain seq x y z
N MET A 1 1.48 -6.23 10.35
CA MET A 1 0.25 -7.06 10.37
C MET A 1 -1.07 -6.26 10.33
N GLU A 2 -1.09 -4.92 10.41
CA GLU A 2 -2.34 -4.14 10.27
C GLU A 2 -2.52 -3.52 8.87
N MET A 3 -1.46 -2.96 8.28
CA MET A 3 -1.51 -2.40 6.92
C MET A 3 -1.88 -3.43 5.87
N SER A 4 -1.37 -4.66 5.97
CA SER A 4 -1.74 -5.73 5.04
C SER A 4 -3.24 -6.01 5.04
N LYS A 5 -3.89 -5.98 6.22
CA LYS A 5 -5.34 -6.19 6.36
C LYS A 5 -6.15 -5.05 5.74
N ILE A 6 -5.67 -3.81 5.89
CA ILE A 6 -6.29 -2.62 5.28
C ILE A 6 -6.22 -2.73 3.75
N LEU A 7 -5.04 -3.06 3.20
CA LEU A 7 -4.82 -3.11 1.75
C LEU A 7 -5.65 -4.21 1.05
N VAL A 8 -5.90 -5.34 1.69
CA VAL A 8 -6.72 -6.42 1.11
C VAL A 8 -8.21 -6.34 1.46
N GLY A 9 -8.62 -5.33 2.24
CA GLY A 9 -10.00 -5.15 2.68
C GLY A 9 -10.94 -4.68 1.55
N ASN A 10 -12.24 -4.87 1.74
CA ASN A 10 -13.28 -4.54 0.77
C ASN A 10 -13.38 -3.05 0.40
N PHE A 11 -12.86 -2.16 1.25
CA PHE A 11 -12.92 -0.71 1.07
C PHE A 11 -11.51 -0.09 1.07
N ALA A 12 -10.50 -0.88 0.66
CA ALA A 12 -9.12 -0.45 0.70
C ALA A 12 -8.88 0.87 -0.09
N PRO A 13 -9.42 1.07 -1.31
CA PRO A 13 -9.20 2.30 -2.05
C PRO A 13 -9.74 3.54 -1.34
N ASP A 14 -10.99 3.48 -0.86
CA ASP A 14 -11.64 4.61 -0.19
C ASP A 14 -10.94 4.97 1.13
N LEU A 15 -10.58 3.96 1.92
CA LEU A 15 -9.86 4.16 3.18
C LEU A 15 -8.46 4.73 2.95
N LEU A 16 -7.76 4.24 1.92
CA LEU A 16 -6.44 4.72 1.57
C LEU A 16 -6.51 6.19 1.14
N ARG A 17 -7.49 6.55 0.30
CA ARG A 17 -7.72 7.94 -0.11
C ARG A 17 -7.94 8.85 1.10
N LEU A 18 -8.78 8.44 2.05
CA LEU A 18 -9.00 9.18 3.29
C LEU A 18 -7.70 9.34 4.11
N MET A 19 -6.83 8.33 4.16
CA MET A 19 -5.53 8.42 4.84
C MET A 19 -4.59 9.44 4.17
N TYR A 20 -4.62 9.55 2.84
CA TYR A 20 -3.88 10.55 2.09
C TYR A 20 -4.46 11.96 2.31
N ASP A 21 -5.79 12.11 2.24
CA ASP A 21 -6.48 13.38 2.45
C ASP A 21 -6.25 13.94 3.87
N LEU A 22 -6.21 13.05 4.88
CA LEU A 22 -5.91 13.41 6.27
C LEU A 22 -4.41 13.59 6.55
N GLY A 23 -3.53 13.35 5.58
CA GLY A 23 -2.08 13.42 5.75
C GLY A 23 -1.49 12.36 6.68
N VAL A 24 -2.24 11.30 6.99
CA VAL A 24 -1.83 10.23 7.91
C VAL A 24 -0.92 9.21 7.21
N ALA A 25 -0.98 9.13 5.88
CA ALA A 25 -0.19 8.20 5.06
C ALA A 25 1.31 8.18 5.42
N SER A 26 1.94 9.36 5.57
CA SER A 26 3.36 9.49 5.91
C SER A 26 3.69 8.98 7.32
N HIS A 27 2.75 9.07 8.27
CA HIS A 27 2.90 8.60 9.65
C HIS A 27 2.78 7.07 9.79
N ILE A 28 2.20 6.42 8.80
CA ILE A 28 2.04 4.95 8.74
C ILE A 28 2.99 4.31 7.70
N ASN A 29 4.03 5.03 7.29
CA ASN A 29 5.06 4.60 6.34
C ASN A 29 4.53 4.31 4.92
N LEU A 30 3.45 4.97 4.51
CA LEU A 30 3.05 5.03 3.10
C LEU A 30 3.83 6.13 2.36
N PRO A 31 4.04 5.98 1.05
CA PRO A 31 4.73 6.99 0.26
C PRO A 31 3.90 8.28 0.27
N LYS A 32 4.55 9.43 0.47
CA LYS A 32 3.88 10.74 0.58
C LYS A 32 3.09 11.11 -0.68
N ASP A 33 3.64 10.78 -1.84
CA ASP A 33 3.04 11.02 -3.16
C ASP A 33 2.58 9.69 -3.79
N GLY A 34 1.71 8.99 -3.06
CA GLY A 34 1.19 7.69 -3.49
C GLY A 34 0.20 7.80 -4.63
N ASN A 35 0.29 6.91 -5.61
CA ASN A 35 -0.65 6.86 -6.74
C ASN A 35 -1.93 6.08 -6.35
N VAL A 36 -2.88 6.79 -5.74
CA VAL A 36 -4.13 6.19 -5.24
C VAL A 36 -5.01 5.71 -6.40
N GLU A 37 -4.96 6.39 -7.55
CA GLU A 37 -5.70 6.02 -8.75
C GLU A 37 -5.22 4.67 -9.32
N GLU A 38 -3.91 4.48 -9.43
CA GLU A 38 -3.32 3.21 -9.88
C GLU A 38 -3.60 2.09 -8.88
N PHE A 39 -3.53 2.39 -7.58
CA PHE A 39 -3.94 1.45 -6.53
C PHE A 39 -5.38 0.99 -6.71
N GLN A 40 -6.31 1.92 -6.92
CA GLN A 40 -7.72 1.59 -7.12
C GLN A 40 -7.90 0.71 -8.37
N ALA A 41 -7.25 1.05 -9.48
CA ALA A 41 -7.33 0.28 -10.72
C ALA A 41 -6.83 -1.17 -10.55
N ILE A 42 -5.71 -1.37 -9.84
CA ILE A 42 -5.18 -2.71 -9.57
C ILE A 42 -6.05 -3.45 -8.55
N TRP A 43 -6.53 -2.77 -7.51
CA TRP A 43 -7.42 -3.36 -6.53
C TRP A 43 -8.72 -3.87 -7.16
N ASP A 44 -9.35 -3.09 -8.05
CA ASP A 44 -10.57 -3.50 -8.75
C ASP A 44 -10.35 -4.71 -9.66
N ARG A 45 -9.18 -4.81 -10.30
CA ARG A 45 -8.80 -5.98 -11.11
C ARG A 45 -8.56 -7.22 -10.25
N MET A 46 -7.99 -7.05 -9.06
CA MET A 46 -7.47 -8.15 -8.26
C MET A 46 -8.34 -8.54 -7.08
N ARG A 47 -9.37 -7.76 -6.69
CA ARG A 47 -10.21 -8.00 -5.52
C ARG A 47 -10.80 -9.42 -5.42
N ASN A 48 -11.00 -10.09 -6.55
CA ASN A 48 -11.52 -11.47 -6.61
C ASN A 48 -10.42 -12.56 -6.49
N TYR A 49 -9.14 -12.17 -6.50
CA TYR A 49 -7.99 -13.07 -6.61
C TYR A 49 -7.07 -13.09 -5.38
N LYS A 50 -7.52 -12.57 -4.23
CA LYS A 50 -6.73 -12.47 -2.97
C LYS A 50 -5.29 -11.98 -3.22
N PRO A 51 -5.11 -10.74 -3.70
CA PRO A 51 -3.79 -10.23 -4.06
C PRO A 51 -2.88 -10.21 -2.84
N GLN A 52 -1.59 -10.47 -3.06
CA GLN A 52 -0.61 -10.24 -2.02
C GLN A 52 -0.56 -8.73 -1.69
N PRO A 53 -0.56 -8.33 -0.41
CA PRO A 53 -0.50 -6.93 -0.01
C PRO A 53 0.68 -6.17 -0.62
N ALA A 54 1.81 -6.85 -0.85
CA ALA A 54 2.99 -6.26 -1.47
C ALA A 54 2.74 -5.78 -2.91
N VAL A 55 1.91 -6.49 -3.68
CA VAL A 55 1.53 -6.11 -5.06
C VAL A 55 0.69 -4.82 -5.03
N LEU A 56 -0.26 -4.74 -4.10
CA LEU A 56 -1.07 -3.55 -3.90
C LEU A 56 -0.25 -2.38 -3.32
N LEU A 57 0.77 -2.64 -2.51
CA LEU A 57 1.66 -1.58 -2.04
C LEU A 57 2.56 -1.04 -3.17
N ALA A 58 2.99 -1.92 -4.08
CA ALA A 58 3.82 -1.55 -5.22
C ALA A 58 3.09 -0.65 -6.21
N SER A 59 1.75 -0.75 -6.33
CA SER A 59 0.98 0.17 -7.19
C SER A 59 0.96 1.61 -6.69
N LEU A 60 1.30 1.85 -5.41
CA LEU A 60 1.32 3.20 -4.84
C LEU A 60 2.60 3.96 -5.16
N VAL A 61 3.67 3.30 -5.62
CA VAL A 61 4.95 3.95 -5.88
C VAL A 61 5.16 4.21 -7.36
N ASN A 62 5.60 5.43 -7.66
CA ASN A 62 5.87 5.85 -9.04
C ASN A 62 7.35 5.66 -9.46
N SER A 63 8.21 5.11 -8.59
CA SER A 63 9.62 4.87 -8.90
C SER A 63 10.20 3.68 -8.13
N VAL A 64 11.22 3.04 -8.71
CA VAL A 64 11.98 1.95 -8.08
C VAL A 64 12.63 2.42 -6.78
N SER A 65 13.18 3.63 -6.74
CA SER A 65 13.78 4.20 -5.53
C SER A 65 12.77 4.37 -4.38
N SER A 66 11.52 4.73 -4.71
CA SER A 66 10.43 4.80 -3.71
C SER A 66 10.01 3.41 -3.26
N ALA A 67 9.94 2.43 -4.17
CA ALA A 67 9.67 1.03 -3.83
C ALA A 67 10.71 0.46 -2.87
N GLU A 68 11.99 0.71 -3.12
CA GLU A 68 13.07 0.28 -2.24
C GLU A 68 13.02 0.98 -0.88
N ALA A 69 12.69 2.28 -0.85
CA ALA A 69 12.52 3.01 0.40
C ALA A 69 11.39 2.39 1.25
N LEU A 70 10.25 2.06 0.63
CA LEU A 70 9.17 1.35 1.31
C LEU A 70 9.59 -0.05 1.80
N ALA A 71 10.33 -0.80 0.97
CA ALA A 71 10.83 -2.11 1.35
C ALA A 71 11.80 -2.05 2.53
N ARG A 72 12.72 -1.08 2.54
CA ARG A 72 13.66 -0.83 3.66
C ARG A 72 12.92 -0.47 4.95
N THR A 73 11.90 0.38 4.86
CA THR A 73 11.08 0.76 6.03
C THR A 73 10.22 -0.40 6.55
N GLY A 74 9.73 -1.27 5.66
CA GLY A 74 9.04 -2.50 6.04
C GLY A 74 9.96 -3.57 6.65
N SER A 75 11.21 -3.66 6.16
CA SER A 75 12.24 -4.65 6.57
C SER A 75 12.61 -4.56 8.05
N TYR A 76 12.60 -3.36 8.62
CA TYR A 76 12.82 -3.18 10.06
C TYR A 76 11.72 -3.78 10.96
N ARG A 77 10.57 -4.20 10.42
CA ARG A 77 9.45 -4.74 11.23
C ARG A 77 8.91 -6.10 10.82
N THR A 78 8.92 -6.51 9.56
CA THR A 78 8.34 -7.81 9.14
C THR A 78 8.80 -8.21 7.73
N TRP A 79 10.00 -8.75 7.56
CA TRP A 79 10.37 -9.53 6.35
C TRP A 79 11.17 -10.81 6.65
N ASN A 80 11.31 -11.20 7.93
CA ASN A 80 11.85 -12.50 8.32
C ASN A 80 10.78 -13.60 8.45
N ASP A 81 9.50 -13.28 8.22
CA ASP A 81 8.37 -14.22 8.42
C ASP A 81 7.53 -14.42 7.15
N PHE A 82 8.17 -14.43 5.97
CA PHE A 82 7.56 -14.93 4.73
C PHE A 82 7.99 -16.36 4.46
#